data_AF-A0A974PRB3-F1
#
_entry.id   AF-A0A974PRB3-F1
#
_cell.length_a   1.000
_cell.length_b   1.000
_cell.length_c   1.000
_cell.angle_alpha   90.00
_cell.angle_beta   90.00
_cell.angle_gamma   90.00
#
_symmetry.space_group_name_H-M   'P 1'
#
loop_
_entity.id
_entity.type
_entity.pdbx_description
1 polymer ?
#
loop_
_entity_poly.entity_id
_entity_poly.type
_entity_poly.pdbx_seq_one_letter_code
_entity_poly.pdbx_strand_id
1 'polypeptide(L)'
;MWFMVLFSLILLAVWWRDALRIGRGGHVWCAVLLALGSLGFFGPFLLAATGDLLNHVELPAFFDTTAITGPDATTVTASMPFARIQRYDRDGRFLNGWFANNGGGQFALGLTREGAIALASRRTKEVEFFNPDGSVAAPPRPFTWGGEPMQSLLWPGKLSLKGVVFAQPVQVAGPPPHVLTVLLFPFWHPLLAWLLGGMGMFCMWRSRRRTAAPYSQPPAAVR
;
A
#
# COMPACT_ATOMS: atom_id res chain seq x y z
N MET A 1 -10.31 -11.19 3.47
CA MET A 1 -9.42 -10.08 3.87
C MET A 1 -8.80 -10.33 5.25
N TRP A 2 -9.58 -10.60 6.29
CA TRP A 2 -9.09 -10.82 7.67
C TRP A 2 -7.99 -11.87 7.83
N PHE A 3 -8.05 -12.97 7.09
CA PHE A 3 -6.99 -13.98 7.12
C PHE A 3 -5.61 -13.40 6.76
N MET A 4 -5.53 -12.56 5.71
CA MET A 4 -4.25 -11.98 5.28
C MET A 4 -3.72 -10.96 6.30
N VAL A 5 -4.61 -10.19 6.92
CA VAL A 5 -4.27 -9.26 8.00
C VAL A 5 -3.71 -10.03 9.20
N LEU A 6 -4.45 -11.03 9.69
CA LEU A 6 -4.04 -11.82 10.85
C LEU A 6 -2.74 -12.58 10.60
N PHE A 7 -2.61 -13.21 9.44
CA PHE A 7 -1.40 -13.92 9.05
C PHE A 7 -0.20 -12.97 8.99
N SER A 8 -0.36 -11.78 8.40
CA SER A 8 0.70 -10.77 8.34
C SER A 8 1.09 -10.26 9.73
N LEU A 9 0.13 -10.06 10.64
CA LEU A 9 0.40 -9.68 12.03
C LEU A 9 1.19 -10.74 12.78
N ILE A 10 0.83 -12.02 12.62
CA ILE A 10 1.54 -13.14 13.25
C ILE A 10 2.98 -13.20 12.74
N LEU A 11 3.19 -13.11 11.43
CA LEU A 11 4.53 -13.12 10.85
C LEU A 11 5.36 -11.92 11.30
N LEU A 12 4.76 -10.72 11.31
CA LEU A 12 5.41 -9.51 11.80
C LEU A 12 5.84 -9.67 13.27
N ALA A 13 4.97 -10.21 14.12
CA ALA A 13 5.28 -10.45 15.53
C ALA A 13 6.44 -11.45 15.71
N VAL A 14 6.49 -12.53 14.91
CA VAL A 14 7.60 -13.49 14.94
C VAL A 14 8.90 -12.81 14.51
N TRP A 15 8.89 -12.06 13.41
CA TRP A 15 10.06 -11.35 12.90
C TRP A 15 10.56 -10.30 13.88
N TRP A 16 9.66 -9.56 14.54
CA TRP A 16 10.02 -8.56 15.53
C TRP A 16 10.56 -9.18 16.80
N ARG A 17 10.00 -10.31 17.25
CA ARG A 17 10.58 -11.08 18.37
C ARG A 17 12.03 -11.48 18.06
N ASP A 18 12.29 -11.94 16.85
CA ASP A 18 13.62 -12.39 16.46
C ASP A 18 14.57 -11.20 16.24
N ALA A 19 14.09 -10.08 15.68
CA ALA A 19 14.83 -8.82 15.62
C ALA A 19 15.22 -8.33 17.02
N LEU A 20 14.31 -8.34 17.98
CA LEU A 20 14.59 -7.95 19.37
C LEU A 20 15.64 -8.86 20.01
N ARG A 21 15.56 -10.18 19.79
CA ARG A 21 16.59 -11.14 20.25
C ARG A 21 17.95 -10.82 19.66
N ILE A 22 18.02 -10.55 18.36
CA ILE A 22 19.25 -10.16 17.64
C ILE A 22 19.83 -8.86 18.21
N GLY A 23 18.97 -7.86 18.45
CA GLY A 23 19.37 -6.58 19.05
C GLY A 23 19.95 -6.74 20.45
N ARG A 24 19.30 -7.54 21.31
CA ARG A 24 19.79 -7.89 22.65
C ARG A 24 21.11 -8.65 22.64
N GLY A 25 21.40 -9.39 21.57
CA GLY A 25 22.69 -10.06 21.34
C GLY A 25 23.82 -9.13 20.86
N GLY A 26 23.62 -7.81 20.85
CA GLY A 26 24.62 -6.83 20.45
C GLY A 26 24.61 -6.49 18.94
N HIS A 27 23.68 -7.04 18.17
CA HIS A 27 23.57 -6.82 16.73
C HIS A 27 22.46 -5.82 16.37
N VAL A 28 22.46 -4.65 17.02
CA VAL A 28 21.39 -3.63 16.91
C VAL A 28 21.07 -3.27 15.46
N TRP A 29 22.09 -3.03 14.62
CA TRP A 29 21.85 -2.66 13.22
C TRP A 29 21.20 -3.78 12.39
N CYS A 30 21.54 -5.05 12.65
CA CYS A 30 20.90 -6.17 11.97
C CYS A 30 19.42 -6.26 12.37
N ALA A 31 19.12 -6.05 13.65
CA ALA A 31 17.77 -6.02 14.18
C ALA A 31 16.94 -4.88 13.56
N VAL A 32 17.51 -3.68 13.46
CA VAL A 32 16.86 -2.52 12.84
C VAL A 32 16.54 -2.81 11.37
N LEU A 33 17.51 -3.29 10.59
CA LEU A 33 17.29 -3.60 9.17
C LEU A 33 16.21 -4.68 8.97
N LEU A 34 16.19 -5.71 9.83
CA LEU A 34 15.18 -6.76 9.79
C LEU A 34 13.79 -6.23 10.18
N ALA A 35 13.70 -5.38 11.20
CA ALA A 35 12.45 -4.74 11.61
C ALA A 35 11.91 -3.80 10.51
N LEU A 36 12.76 -2.98 9.90
CA LEU A 36 12.37 -2.07 8.82
C LEU A 36 11.97 -2.86 7.57
N GLY A 37 12.72 -3.90 7.20
CA GLY A 37 12.38 -4.77 6.06
C GLY A 37 11.07 -5.52 6.26
N SER A 38 10.84 -6.11 7.44
CA SER A 38 9.54 -6.74 7.75
C SER A 38 8.39 -5.74 7.76
N LEU A 39 8.58 -4.54 8.31
CA LEU A 39 7.55 -3.51 8.30
C LEU A 39 7.22 -3.05 6.88
N GLY A 40 8.22 -2.86 6.02
CA GLY A 40 7.99 -2.50 4.61
C GLY A 40 7.33 -3.61 3.79
N PHE A 41 7.54 -4.88 4.17
CA PHE A 41 6.93 -6.01 3.47
C PHE A 41 5.49 -6.30 3.94
N PHE A 42 5.27 -6.34 5.25
CA PHE A 42 3.97 -6.69 5.83
C PHE A 42 3.05 -5.49 6.05
N GLY A 43 3.62 -4.31 6.29
CA GLY A 43 2.88 -3.07 6.56
C GLY A 43 1.79 -2.77 5.53
N PRO A 44 2.05 -2.91 4.21
CA PRO A 44 1.02 -2.64 3.21
C PRO A 44 -0.24 -3.51 3.33
N PHE A 45 -0.12 -4.77 3.80
CA PHE A 45 -1.27 -5.66 4.04
C PHE A 45 -2.10 -5.26 5.28
N LEU A 46 -1.54 -4.42 6.16
CA LEU A 46 -2.21 -3.93 7.35
C LEU A 46 -2.95 -2.62 7.10
N LEU A 47 -2.67 -1.91 6.00
CA LEU A 47 -3.23 -0.59 5.70
C LEU A 47 -4.75 -0.59 5.61
N ALA A 48 -5.35 -1.54 4.90
CA ALA A 48 -6.82 -1.60 4.82
C ALA A 48 -7.47 -1.89 6.18
N ALA A 49 -6.74 -2.48 7.13
CA ALA A 49 -7.22 -2.75 8.48
C ALA A 49 -7.11 -1.54 9.41
N THR A 50 -6.44 -0.45 9.02
CA THR A 50 -6.34 0.75 9.86
C THR A 50 -7.63 1.56 9.90
N GLY A 51 -8.58 1.26 9.00
CA GLY A 51 -9.80 2.04 8.84
C GLY A 51 -9.48 3.52 8.61
N ASP A 52 -10.15 4.37 9.37
CA ASP A 52 -10.08 5.83 9.21
C ASP A 52 -8.80 6.48 9.74
N LEU A 53 -7.94 5.73 10.44
CA LEU A 53 -6.71 6.25 11.04
C LEU A 53 -5.80 6.93 10.01
N LEU A 54 -5.82 6.42 8.77
CA LEU A 54 -5.00 6.93 7.69
C LEU A 54 -5.72 7.96 6.83
N ASN A 55 -6.96 8.38 7.15
CA ASN A 55 -7.70 9.26 6.25
C ASN A 55 -7.06 10.65 6.09
N HIS A 56 -6.25 11.05 7.06
CA HIS A 56 -5.49 12.31 7.06
C HIS A 56 -4.00 12.13 6.76
N VAL A 57 -3.59 10.91 6.39
CA VAL A 57 -2.21 10.60 6.03
C VAL A 57 -2.13 10.43 4.53
N GLU A 58 -1.31 11.26 3.90
CA GLU A 58 -0.95 11.04 2.52
C GLU A 58 -0.09 9.78 2.43
N LEU A 59 -0.61 8.79 1.70
CA LEU A 59 0.13 7.60 1.37
C LEU A 59 0.77 7.77 0.01
N PRO A 60 1.90 7.11 -0.23
CA PRO A 60 2.50 7.18 -1.53
C PRO A 60 1.66 6.60 -2.65
N ALA A 61 1.39 7.46 -3.63
CA ALA A 61 0.87 7.09 -4.94
C ALA A 61 1.99 6.44 -5.78
N PHE A 62 2.47 5.28 -5.31
CA PHE A 62 3.44 4.47 -6.03
C PHE A 62 2.76 3.21 -6.55
N PHE A 63 3.17 2.78 -7.76
CA PHE A 63 2.51 1.80 -8.61
C PHE A 63 1.22 2.31 -9.27
N ASP A 64 1.07 1.99 -10.57
CA ASP A 64 -0.10 2.19 -11.43
C ASP A 64 -1.23 3.03 -10.80
N THR A 65 -0.99 4.34 -10.76
CA THR A 65 -1.90 5.31 -10.16
C THR A 65 -2.67 5.98 -11.26
N THR A 66 -3.99 5.96 -11.11
CA THR A 66 -4.88 6.70 -12.00
C THR A 66 -5.34 7.97 -11.31
N ALA A 67 -5.20 9.09 -12.00
CA ALA A 67 -5.61 10.40 -11.51
C ALA A 67 -6.67 10.99 -12.46
N ILE A 68 -7.77 11.46 -11.89
CA ILE A 68 -8.86 12.12 -12.60
C ILE A 68 -9.17 13.47 -11.96
N THR A 69 -9.71 14.39 -12.76
CA THR A 69 -10.27 15.63 -12.23
C THR A 69 -11.57 15.31 -11.48
N GLY A 70 -11.59 15.58 -10.19
CA GLY A 70 -12.74 15.47 -9.29
C GLY A 70 -13.68 16.69 -9.35
N PRO A 71 -14.73 16.69 -8.53
CA PRO A 71 -15.53 17.89 -8.28
C PRO A 71 -14.65 19.06 -7.81
N ASP A 72 -15.07 20.28 -8.12
CA ASP A 72 -14.41 21.53 -7.68
C ASP A 72 -12.94 21.68 -8.14
N ALA A 73 -12.58 21.06 -9.27
CA ALA A 73 -11.22 21.04 -9.80
C ALA A 73 -10.17 20.45 -8.83
N THR A 74 -10.62 19.55 -7.94
CA THR A 74 -9.73 18.70 -7.16
C THR A 74 -9.16 17.59 -8.04
N THR A 75 -8.05 16.99 -7.62
CA THR A 75 -7.53 15.78 -8.26
C THR A 75 -7.87 14.58 -7.37
N VAL A 76 -8.51 13.57 -7.93
CA VAL A 76 -8.77 12.29 -7.25
C VAL A 76 -7.82 11.26 -7.85
N THR A 77 -7.05 10.63 -7.00
CA THR A 77 -6.13 9.56 -7.38
C THR A 77 -6.60 8.25 -6.79
N ALA A 78 -6.33 7.15 -7.50
CA ALA A 78 -6.47 5.81 -6.94
C ALA A 78 -5.26 4.97 -7.32
N SER A 79 -4.65 4.35 -6.30
CA SER A 79 -3.42 3.57 -6.44
C SER A 79 -3.70 2.07 -6.37
N MET A 80 -3.32 1.31 -7.39
CA MET A 80 -3.18 -0.14 -7.28
C MET A 80 -1.89 -0.43 -6.48
N PRO A 81 -1.88 -1.26 -5.43
CA PRO A 81 -2.75 -2.43 -5.20
C PRO A 81 -3.79 -2.31 -4.07
N PHE A 82 -3.73 -1.27 -3.24
CA PHE A 82 -4.52 -1.19 -2.00
C PHE A 82 -5.90 -0.55 -2.17
N ALA A 83 -6.28 -0.16 -3.40
CA ALA A 83 -7.50 0.60 -3.67
C ALA A 83 -7.61 1.83 -2.75
N ARG A 84 -6.46 2.47 -2.52
CA ARG A 84 -6.34 3.72 -1.81
C ARG A 84 -6.77 4.84 -2.73
N ILE A 85 -7.84 5.54 -2.38
CA ILE A 85 -8.29 6.77 -3.04
C ILE A 85 -7.75 7.96 -2.25
N GLN A 86 -7.20 8.96 -2.92
CA GLN A 86 -6.68 10.18 -2.28
C GLN A 86 -7.08 11.41 -3.09
N ARG A 87 -7.46 12.47 -2.39
CA ARG A 87 -7.91 13.73 -2.97
C ARG A 87 -6.91 14.84 -2.69
N TYR A 88 -6.74 15.68 -3.70
CA TYR A 88 -5.79 16.79 -3.69
C TYR A 88 -6.47 18.06 -4.16
N ASP A 89 -6.07 19.20 -3.61
CA ASP A 89 -6.49 20.51 -4.12
C ASP A 89 -5.83 20.81 -5.48
N ARG A 90 -6.15 21.98 -6.05
CA ARG A 90 -5.59 22.45 -7.33
C ARG A 90 -4.07 22.65 -7.27
N ASP A 91 -3.51 22.90 -6.08
CA ASP A 91 -2.07 23.09 -5.86
C ASP A 91 -1.33 21.76 -5.62
N GLY A 92 -2.06 20.63 -5.60
CA GLY A 92 -1.49 19.32 -5.31
C GLY A 92 -1.27 19.04 -3.81
N ARG A 93 -1.90 19.80 -2.91
CA ARG A 93 -1.88 19.49 -1.47
C ARG A 93 -2.87 18.38 -1.18
N PHE A 94 -2.43 17.39 -0.41
CA PHE A 94 -3.28 16.31 0.07
C PHE A 94 -4.39 16.86 0.98
N LEU A 95 -5.63 16.48 0.71
CA LEU A 95 -6.81 16.86 1.49
C LEU A 95 -7.23 15.73 2.42
N ASN A 96 -7.45 14.54 1.85
CA ASN A 96 -7.86 13.34 2.54
C ASN A 96 -7.64 12.11 1.65
N GLY A 97 -7.74 10.92 2.25
CA GLY A 97 -7.77 9.66 1.51
C GLY A 97 -8.55 8.60 2.27
N TRP A 98 -8.90 7.52 1.59
CA TRP A 98 -9.66 6.40 2.17
C TRP A 98 -9.42 5.15 1.33
N PHE A 99 -9.82 3.99 1.87
CA PHE A 99 -9.71 2.72 1.16
C PHE A 99 -11.06 2.28 0.62
N ALA A 100 -11.07 1.83 -0.63
CA ALA A 100 -12.22 1.14 -1.22
C ALA A 100 -11.99 -0.39 -1.21
N ASN A 101 -13.07 -1.16 -1.32
CA ASN A 101 -12.99 -2.61 -1.36
C ASN A 101 -12.84 -3.13 -2.80
N ASN A 102 -11.60 -3.27 -3.26
CA ASN A 102 -11.32 -3.91 -4.55
C ASN A 102 -11.20 -5.45 -4.49
N GLY A 103 -11.37 -6.06 -3.31
CA GLY A 103 -11.08 -7.47 -3.09
C GLY A 103 -9.63 -7.89 -3.40
N GLY A 104 -8.70 -6.95 -3.58
CA GLY A 104 -7.33 -7.19 -4.05
C GLY A 104 -7.19 -7.46 -5.55
N GLY A 105 -8.15 -6.99 -6.37
CA GLY A 105 -8.12 -7.09 -7.83
C GLY A 105 -7.95 -5.73 -8.52
N GLN A 106 -7.93 -5.77 -9.86
CA GLN A 106 -8.03 -4.57 -10.69
C GLN A 106 -9.36 -3.85 -10.42
N PHE A 107 -9.30 -2.54 -10.45
CA PHE A 107 -10.45 -1.66 -10.32
C PHE A 107 -10.34 -0.51 -11.31
N ALA A 108 -11.47 0.16 -11.52
CA ALA A 108 -11.60 1.33 -12.36
C ALA A 108 -12.15 2.50 -11.55
N LEU A 109 -11.56 3.68 -11.71
CA LEU A 109 -11.94 4.91 -11.03
C LEU A 109 -12.73 5.83 -11.99
N GLY A 110 -13.79 6.45 -11.50
CA GLY A 110 -14.56 7.44 -12.26
C GLY A 110 -15.40 8.33 -11.37
N LEU A 111 -16.28 9.10 -12.02
CA LEU A 111 -17.19 10.02 -11.37
C LEU A 111 -18.60 9.83 -11.91
N THR A 112 -19.59 10.00 -11.05
CA THR A 112 -20.97 10.17 -11.48
C THR A 112 -21.21 11.64 -11.88
N ARG A 113 -22.25 11.91 -12.67
CA ARG A 113 -22.61 13.29 -13.03
C ARG A 113 -23.01 14.14 -11.82
N GLU A 114 -23.47 13.50 -10.77
CA GLU A 114 -23.81 14.11 -9.48
C GLU A 114 -22.56 14.44 -8.64
N GLY A 115 -21.36 14.07 -9.11
CA GLY A 115 -20.09 14.37 -8.45
C GLY A 115 -19.60 13.31 -7.46
N ALA A 116 -20.29 12.17 -7.34
CA ALA A 116 -19.81 11.08 -6.50
C ALA A 116 -18.61 10.37 -7.16
N ILE A 117 -17.63 10.00 -6.35
CA ILE A 117 -16.47 9.20 -6.77
C ILE A 117 -16.91 7.75 -6.83
N ALA A 118 -16.76 7.13 -8.00
CA ALA A 118 -17.13 5.75 -8.23
C ALA A 118 -15.88 4.88 -8.39
N LEU A 119 -15.84 3.76 -7.69
CA LEU A 119 -14.81 2.74 -7.87
C LEU A 119 -15.48 1.40 -8.19
N ALA A 120 -15.23 0.90 -9.39
CA ALA A 120 -15.72 -0.40 -9.83
C ALA A 120 -14.61 -1.42 -9.67
N SER A 121 -14.92 -2.55 -9.03
CA SER A 121 -13.94 -3.60 -8.76
C SER A 121 -14.27 -4.87 -9.52
N ARG A 122 -13.29 -5.39 -10.26
CA ARG A 122 -13.47 -6.61 -11.06
C ARG A 122 -13.76 -7.83 -10.20
N ARG A 123 -13.17 -7.89 -9.00
CA ARG A 123 -13.24 -9.06 -8.13
C ARG A 123 -14.50 -9.08 -7.28
N THR A 124 -14.91 -7.94 -6.74
CA THR A 124 -16.18 -7.84 -5.99
C THR A 124 -17.38 -7.77 -6.94
N LYS A 125 -17.17 -7.35 -8.20
CA LYS A 125 -18.22 -7.11 -9.21
C LYS A 125 -19.22 -6.05 -8.77
N GLU A 126 -18.75 -5.12 -7.94
CA GLU A 126 -19.54 -4.03 -7.37
C GLU A 126 -18.89 -2.69 -7.68
N VAL A 127 -19.73 -1.66 -7.71
CA VAL A 127 -19.33 -0.27 -7.75
C VAL A 127 -19.67 0.37 -6.42
N GLU A 128 -18.64 0.88 -5.77
CA GLU A 128 -18.75 1.68 -4.55
C GLU A 128 -18.80 3.16 -4.92
N PHE A 129 -19.58 3.93 -4.16
CA PHE A 129 -19.79 5.35 -4.37
C PHE A 129 -19.38 6.12 -3.11
N PHE A 130 -18.57 7.15 -3.31
CA PHE A 130 -18.03 7.97 -2.23
C PHE A 130 -18.31 9.44 -2.48
N ASN A 131 -18.58 10.16 -1.39
CA ASN A 131 -18.55 11.61 -1.36
C ASN A 131 -17.09 12.09 -1.42
N PRO A 132 -16.84 13.37 -1.77
CA PRO A 132 -15.47 13.90 -1.81
C PRO A 132 -14.72 13.79 -0.47
N ASP A 133 -15.43 13.82 0.66
CA ASP A 133 -14.87 13.65 2.00
C ASP A 133 -14.48 12.19 2.32
N GLY A 134 -14.79 11.23 1.45
CA GLY A 134 -14.53 9.81 1.60
C GLY A 134 -15.66 9.02 2.26
N SER A 135 -16.75 9.68 2.67
CA SER A 135 -17.91 8.97 3.22
C SER A 135 -18.63 8.18 2.12
N VAL A 136 -19.30 7.10 2.49
CA VAL A 136 -20.12 6.32 1.56
C VAL A 136 -21.30 7.17 1.09
N ALA A 137 -21.39 7.41 -0.22
CA ALA A 137 -22.46 8.20 -0.83
C ALA A 137 -23.73 7.36 -1.08
N ALA A 138 -23.56 6.08 -1.40
CA ALA A 138 -24.64 5.13 -1.64
C ALA A 138 -24.19 3.69 -1.37
N PRO A 139 -25.12 2.76 -1.11
CA PRO A 139 -24.80 1.34 -1.03
C PRO A 139 -24.11 0.84 -2.31
N PRO A 140 -23.14 -0.09 -2.22
CA PRO A 140 -22.50 -0.68 -3.39
C PRO A 140 -23.52 -1.29 -4.33
N ARG A 141 -23.31 -1.13 -5.65
CA ARG A 141 -24.21 -1.68 -6.66
C ARG A 141 -23.50 -2.72 -7.53
N PRO A 142 -24.11 -3.87 -7.79
CA PRO A 142 -23.52 -4.87 -8.66
C PRO A 142 -23.47 -4.36 -10.11
N PHE A 143 -22.43 -4.72 -10.84
CA PHE A 143 -22.32 -4.42 -12.26
C PHE A 143 -21.94 -5.67 -13.07
N THR A 144 -22.29 -5.65 -14.34
CA THR A 144 -21.84 -6.64 -15.33
C THR A 144 -20.76 -6.03 -16.21
N TRP A 145 -19.65 -6.75 -16.36
CA TRP A 145 -18.54 -6.34 -17.22
C TRP A 145 -18.47 -7.26 -18.43
N GLY A 146 -18.32 -6.68 -19.62
CA GLY A 146 -18.35 -7.39 -20.91
C GLY A 146 -17.12 -8.26 -21.23
N GLY A 147 -16.37 -8.74 -20.24
CA GLY A 147 -15.25 -9.67 -20.44
C GLY A 147 -13.90 -9.05 -20.82
N GLU A 148 -13.88 -7.82 -21.33
CA GLU A 148 -12.64 -7.07 -21.65
C GLU A 148 -11.72 -6.87 -20.42
N PRO A 149 -10.41 -6.59 -20.58
CA PRO A 149 -9.57 -6.20 -19.46
C PRO A 149 -10.13 -4.92 -18.81
N MET A 150 -10.25 -4.93 -17.48
CA MET A 150 -10.70 -3.74 -16.76
C MET A 150 -9.61 -2.67 -16.86
N GLN A 151 -9.96 -1.54 -17.47
CA GLN A 151 -9.09 -0.38 -17.52
C GLN A 151 -9.17 0.37 -16.19
N SER A 152 -8.14 1.14 -15.87
CA SER A 152 -8.10 1.88 -14.60
C SER A 152 -9.09 3.06 -14.53
N LEU A 153 -9.72 3.41 -15.66
CA LEU A 153 -10.74 4.45 -15.77
C LEU A 153 -12.13 3.85 -16.06
N LEU A 154 -13.13 4.36 -15.34
CA LEU A 154 -14.55 4.07 -15.56
C LEU A 154 -15.10 4.95 -16.68
N TRP A 155 -15.30 4.34 -17.84
CA TRP A 155 -15.90 5.02 -18.99
C TRP A 155 -17.42 4.80 -19.01
N PRO A 156 -18.23 5.86 -19.24
CA PRO A 156 -19.71 5.76 -19.28
C PRO A 156 -20.25 4.69 -20.23
N GLY A 157 -19.57 4.45 -21.35
CA GLY A 157 -19.98 3.44 -22.35
C GLY A 157 -19.62 1.99 -21.99
N LYS A 158 -18.75 1.76 -20.99
CA LYS A 158 -18.27 0.41 -20.62
C LYS A 158 -19.01 -0.18 -19.43
N LEU A 159 -19.70 0.66 -18.66
CA LEU A 159 -20.39 0.28 -17.44
C LEU A 159 -21.80 0.85 -17.44
N SER A 160 -22.80 -0.02 -17.61
CA SER A 160 -24.21 0.36 -17.47
C SER A 160 -24.72 -0.03 -16.08
N LEU A 161 -25.05 0.98 -15.27
CA LEU A 161 -25.69 0.81 -13.97
C LEU A 161 -27.04 1.53 -14.00
N LYS A 162 -28.10 0.79 -13.64
CA LYS A 162 -29.46 1.34 -13.63
C LYS A 162 -29.53 2.55 -12.70
N GLY A 163 -29.93 3.69 -13.25
CA GLY A 163 -30.11 4.94 -12.52
C GLY A 163 -28.82 5.62 -12.06
N VAL A 164 -27.67 5.32 -12.68
CA VAL A 164 -26.41 6.03 -12.46
C VAL A 164 -25.90 6.51 -13.81
N VAL A 165 -25.62 7.81 -13.93
CA VAL A 165 -25.01 8.38 -15.13
C VAL A 165 -23.58 8.76 -14.81
N PHE A 166 -22.62 8.09 -15.43
CA PHE A 166 -21.21 8.41 -15.28
C PHE A 166 -20.84 9.66 -16.07
N ALA A 167 -20.00 10.49 -15.47
CA ALA A 167 -19.30 11.55 -16.16
C ALA A 167 -18.12 10.97 -16.96
N GLN A 168 -17.73 11.65 -18.03
CA GLN A 168 -16.52 11.27 -18.76
C GLN A 168 -15.30 11.66 -17.90
N PRO A 169 -14.46 10.71 -17.47
CA PRO A 169 -13.32 11.02 -16.64
C PRO A 169 -12.30 11.83 -17.45
N VAL A 170 -11.83 12.95 -16.89
CA VAL A 170 -10.71 13.71 -17.43
C VAL A 170 -9.46 13.25 -16.69
N GLN A 171 -8.64 12.44 -17.35
CA GLN A 171 -7.37 11.98 -16.80
C GLN A 171 -6.41 13.16 -16.69
N VAL A 172 -5.76 13.29 -15.55
CA VAL A 172 -4.77 14.34 -15.28
C VAL A 172 -3.46 13.72 -14.83
N ALA A 173 -2.38 14.51 -14.85
CA ALA A 173 -1.14 14.09 -14.20
C ALA A 173 -1.39 13.93 -12.70
N GLY A 174 -0.79 12.91 -12.09
CA GLY A 174 -0.81 12.76 -10.64
C GLY A 174 -0.11 13.95 -9.95
N PRO A 175 -0.46 14.25 -8.69
CA PRO A 175 0.23 15.27 -7.92
C PRO A 175 1.71 14.89 -7.74
N PRO A 176 2.62 15.87 -7.68
CA PRO A 176 4.02 15.59 -7.41
C PRO A 176 4.19 14.93 -6.03
N PRO A 177 5.13 13.99 -5.87
CA PRO A 177 5.35 13.34 -4.59
C PRO A 177 5.90 14.35 -3.56
N HIS A 178 5.29 14.40 -2.39
CA HIS A 178 5.78 15.18 -1.26
C HIS A 178 7.00 14.53 -0.60
N VAL A 179 7.82 15.30 0.12
CA VAL A 179 9.05 14.80 0.76
C VAL A 179 8.76 13.64 1.73
N LEU A 180 7.69 13.74 2.52
CA LEU A 180 7.27 12.66 3.42
C LEU A 180 6.97 11.37 2.65
N THR A 181 6.31 11.51 1.50
CA THR A 181 5.98 10.42 0.59
C THR A 181 7.23 9.72 0.05
N VAL A 182 8.27 10.50 -0.28
CA VAL A 182 9.57 9.98 -0.70
C VAL A 182 10.28 9.23 0.44
N LEU A 183 10.20 9.74 1.68
CA LEU A 183 10.78 9.06 2.85
C LEU A 183 10.08 7.73 3.15
N LEU A 184 8.79 7.60 2.83
CA LEU A 184 8.04 6.35 2.98
C LEU A 184 8.33 5.32 1.87
N PHE A 185 9.03 5.71 0.80
CA PHE A 185 9.29 4.84 -0.35
C PHE A 185 9.94 3.48 -0.01
N PRO A 186 10.97 3.39 0.86
CA PRO A 186 11.58 2.11 1.22
C PRO A 186 10.61 1.15 1.93
N PHE A 187 9.56 1.71 2.57
CA PHE A 187 8.53 0.95 3.28
C PHE A 187 7.35 0.57 2.38
N TRP A 188 7.31 1.08 1.16
CA TRP A 188 6.21 0.84 0.21
C TRP A 188 6.63 -0.08 -0.94
N HIS A 189 7.93 -0.18 -1.23
CA HIS A 189 8.43 -0.98 -2.33
C HIS A 189 8.88 -2.38 -1.85
N PRO A 190 8.24 -3.49 -2.30
CA PRO A 190 8.56 -4.83 -1.81
C PRO A 190 10.02 -5.19 -2.03
N LEU A 191 10.62 -4.86 -3.19
CA LEU A 191 12.04 -5.14 -3.42
C LEU A 191 12.97 -4.44 -2.40
N LEU A 192 12.67 -3.21 -1.99
CA LEU A 192 13.49 -2.50 -1.01
C LEU A 192 13.31 -3.11 0.38
N ALA A 193 12.08 -3.46 0.76
CA ALA A 193 11.80 -4.18 1.99
C ALA A 193 12.56 -5.51 2.07
N TRP A 194 12.61 -6.27 0.98
CA TRP A 194 13.39 -7.51 0.86
C TRP A 194 14.90 -7.25 0.93
N LEU A 195 15.41 -6.21 0.26
CA LEU A 195 16.82 -5.82 0.34
C LEU A 195 17.22 -5.49 1.79
N LEU A 196 16.42 -4.69 2.50
CA LEU A 196 16.66 -4.34 3.89
C LEU A 196 16.66 -5.59 4.79
N GLY A 197 15.64 -6.45 4.66
CA GLY A 197 15.56 -7.70 5.41
C GLY A 197 16.73 -8.65 5.11
N GLY A 198 17.08 -8.80 3.83
CA GLY A 198 18.19 -9.62 3.35
C GLY A 198 19.54 -9.10 3.85
N MET A 199 19.77 -7.79 3.83
CA MET A 199 20.96 -7.15 4.40
C MET A 199 21.06 -7.42 5.91
N GLY A 200 19.95 -7.30 6.65
CA GLY A 200 19.89 -7.62 8.07
C GLY A 200 20.29 -9.08 8.35
N MET A 201 19.77 -10.03 7.57
CA MET A 201 20.12 -11.45 7.68
C MET A 201 21.59 -11.72 7.31
N PHE A 202 22.09 -11.09 6.24
CA PHE A 202 23.48 -11.24 5.80
C PHE A 202 24.48 -10.70 6.83
N CYS A 203 24.23 -9.53 7.40
CA CYS A 203 25.05 -8.94 8.45
C CYS A 203 25.13 -9.86 9.68
N MET A 204 24.00 -10.45 10.09
CA MET A 204 23.96 -11.43 11.17
C MET A 204 24.80 -12.69 10.84
N TRP A 205 24.62 -13.25 9.64
CA TRP A 205 25.39 -14.43 9.21
C TRP A 205 26.89 -14.18 9.22
N ARG A 206 27.34 -13.02 8.72
CA ARG A 206 28.75 -12.62 8.73
C ARG A 206 29.28 -12.45 10.15
N SER A 207 28.48 -11.87 11.05
CA SER A 207 28.88 -11.69 12.45
C SER A 207 29.09 -13.02 13.17
N ARG A 208 28.18 -13.99 12.97
CA ARG A 208 28.30 -15.33 13.58
C ARG A 208 29.53 -16.08 13.10
N ARG A 209 29.88 -15.96 11.82
CA ARG A 209 31.10 -16.57 11.26
C ARG A 209 32.38 -16.02 11.86
N ARG A 210 32.42 -14.72 12.20
CA ARG A 210 33.60 -14.11 12.84
C ARG A 210 33.79 -14.59 14.27
N THR A 211 32.72 -14.76 15.04
CA THR A 211 32.78 -15.29 16.42
C THR A 211 33.05 -16.80 16.47
N ALA A 212 32.73 -17.54 15.41
CA ALA A 212 32.97 -18.98 15.33
C ALA A 212 34.38 -19.35 14.81
N ALA A 213 35.24 -18.35 14.50
CA ALA A 213 36.62 -18.63 14.15
C ALA A 213 37.32 -19.24 15.38
N PRO A 214 37.87 -20.46 15.28
CA PRO A 214 38.45 -21.15 16.43
C PRO A 214 39.62 -20.33 16.96
N TYR A 215 39.61 -20.08 18.27
CA TYR A 215 40.79 -19.65 19.00
C TYR A 215 41.89 -20.67 18.65
N SER A 216 42.88 -20.25 17.87
CA SER A 216 44.07 -21.05 17.59
C SER A 216 44.61 -21.55 18.93
N GLN A 217 44.75 -22.87 19.05
CA GLN A 217 45.25 -23.51 20.26
C GLN A 217 46.50 -22.78 20.77
N PRO A 218 46.62 -22.56 22.09
CA PRO A 218 47.87 -22.03 22.64
C PRO A 218 49.02 -22.97 22.23
N PRO A 219 50.20 -22.43 21.91
CA PRO A 219 51.33 -23.23 21.46
C PRO A 219 51.60 -24.36 22.45
N ALA A 220 51.70 -25.59 21.95
CA ALA A 220 52.02 -26.76 22.74
C ALA A 220 53.28 -26.46 23.57
N ALA A 221 53.17 -26.56 24.89
CA ALA A 221 54.30 -26.39 25.78
C ALA A 221 55.35 -27.44 25.43
N VAL A 222 56.47 -26.97 24.85
CA VAL A 222 57.66 -27.78 24.62
C VAL A 222 58.21 -28.15 25.99
N ARG A 223 58.17 -29.45 26.31
CA ARG A 223 58.90 -30.05 27.44
C ARG A 223 60.22 -30.61 26.93
#